data_AF-A0A1H7C2I2-F1
#
_entry.id   AF-A0A1H7C2I2-F1
#
_cell.length_a   1.000
_cell.length_b   1.000
_cell.length_c   1.000
_cell.angle_alpha   90.00
_cell.angle_beta   90.00
_cell.angle_gamma   90.00
#
_symmetry.space_group_name_H-M   'P 1'
#
loop_
_entity.id
_entity.type
_entity.pdbx_description
1 polymer ?
#
loop_
_entity_poly.entity_id
_entity_poly.type
_entity_poly.pdbx_seq_one_letter_code
_entity_poly.pdbx_strand_id
1 'polypeptide(L)'
;MMAKIELWLNIVHYCIYKMDYKIHLLSNKINPFLLIGKIPSVERNFREQGTSLKEFGNKFWTDRRYGFGIMISGAALTVFLFFVIWASFLFVNRLLGYPLNFSWHPFVFCFAWAYFISHLFVFQNEKYIKYFKKFDKRSKQEKRKYGVLSLAFVASTIALVIYSFNLLPPLP
;
A
#
# COMPACT_ATOMS: atom_id res chain seq x y z
N MET A 1 -3.74 15.39 -17.88
CA MET A 1 -3.00 14.12 -17.65
C MET A 1 -2.80 13.84 -16.16
N MET A 2 -2.24 14.80 -15.41
CA MET A 2 -2.02 14.74 -13.95
C MET A 2 -3.25 14.29 -13.14
N ALA A 3 -4.43 14.87 -13.38
CA ALA A 3 -5.66 14.52 -12.65
C ALA A 3 -6.12 13.07 -12.87
N LYS A 4 -5.78 12.43 -14.00
CA LYS A 4 -6.12 11.03 -14.28
C LYS A 4 -5.20 10.08 -13.50
N ILE A 5 -3.90 10.38 -13.46
CA ILE A 5 -2.90 9.63 -12.68
C ILE A 5 -3.23 9.75 -11.20
N GLU A 6 -3.50 10.97 -10.72
CA GLU A 6 -3.92 11.22 -9.35
C GLU A 6 -5.15 10.38 -8.97
N LEU A 7 -6.21 10.46 -9.78
CA LEU A 7 -7.42 9.66 -9.56
C LEU A 7 -7.11 8.16 -9.48
N TRP A 8 -6.28 7.66 -10.39
CA TRP A 8 -6.01 6.23 -10.50
C TRP A 8 -5.16 5.71 -9.34
N LEU A 9 -4.11 6.42 -8.94
CA LEU A 9 -3.30 6.06 -7.77
C LEU A 9 -4.12 6.09 -6.48
N ASN A 10 -5.02 7.07 -6.33
CA ASN A 10 -5.93 7.13 -5.18
C ASN A 10 -6.98 6.00 -5.20
N ILE A 11 -7.40 5.52 -6.38
CA ILE A 11 -8.26 4.34 -6.49
C ILE A 11 -7.52 3.11 -5.97
N VAL A 12 -6.29 2.87 -6.46
CA VAL A 12 -5.48 1.72 -6.06
C VAL A 12 -5.20 1.78 -4.56
N HIS A 13 -4.79 2.94 -4.03
CA HIS A 13 -4.55 3.14 -2.59
C HIS A 13 -5.79 2.82 -1.76
N TYR A 14 -6.97 3.33 -2.16
CA TYR A 14 -8.23 3.04 -1.50
C TYR A 14 -8.57 1.55 -1.49
N CYS A 15 -8.34 0.86 -2.62
CA CYS A 15 -8.58 -0.58 -2.71
C CYS A 15 -7.63 -1.38 -1.83
N ILE A 16 -6.34 -1.03 -1.78
CA ILE A 16 -5.36 -1.63 -0.87
C ILE A 16 -5.78 -1.40 0.58
N TYR A 17 -6.13 -0.17 0.95
CA TYR A 17 -6.61 0.15 2.31
C TYR A 17 -7.84 -0.65 2.70
N LYS A 18 -8.84 -0.77 1.81
CA LYS A 18 -10.04 -1.57 2.10
C LYS A 18 -9.75 -3.06 2.21
N MET A 19 -8.77 -3.56 1.45
CA MET A 19 -8.32 -4.95 1.55
C MET A 19 -7.63 -5.18 2.89
N ASP A 20 -6.66 -4.34 3.24
CA ASP A 20 -5.96 -4.37 4.54
C ASP A 20 -6.95 -4.29 5.72
N TYR A 21 -7.90 -3.36 5.67
CA TYR A 21 -8.96 -3.24 6.66
C TYR A 21 -9.77 -4.54 6.83
N LYS A 22 -10.11 -5.21 5.73
CA LYS A 22 -10.85 -6.50 5.79
C LYS A 22 -9.97 -7.62 6.34
N ILE A 23 -8.70 -7.66 5.97
CA ILE A 23 -7.73 -8.63 6.50
C ILE A 23 -7.58 -8.42 8.00
N HIS A 24 -7.44 -7.18 8.46
CA HIS A 24 -7.38 -6.85 9.89
C HIS A 24 -8.62 -7.32 10.65
N LEU A 25 -9.82 -7.05 10.12
CA LEU A 25 -11.06 -7.55 10.75
C LEU A 25 -11.12 -9.08 10.81
N LEU A 26 -10.65 -9.76 9.77
CA LEU A 26 -10.58 -11.22 9.73
C LEU A 26 -9.57 -11.74 10.77
N SER A 27 -8.38 -11.14 10.80
CA SER A 27 -7.34 -11.43 11.79
C SER A 27 -7.88 -11.25 13.20
N ASN A 28 -8.55 -10.13 13.50
CA ASN A 28 -9.18 -9.89 14.80
C ASN A 28 -10.21 -10.95 15.21
N LYS A 29 -10.85 -11.64 14.26
CA LYS A 29 -11.78 -12.74 14.57
C LYS A 29 -11.04 -14.02 14.99
N ILE A 30 -9.82 -14.21 14.49
CA ILE A 30 -9.03 -15.44 14.65
C ILE A 30 -7.86 -15.23 15.65
N ASN A 31 -7.59 -13.98 16.05
CA ASN A 31 -6.35 -13.58 16.70
C ASN A 31 -6.19 -14.17 18.12
N PRO A 32 -5.22 -15.07 18.37
CA PRO A 32 -4.93 -15.57 19.71
C PRO A 32 -4.33 -14.48 20.62
N PHE A 33 -3.76 -13.39 20.09
CA PHE A 33 -3.24 -12.26 20.87
C PHE A 33 -4.33 -11.48 21.62
N LEU A 34 -5.62 -11.67 21.29
CA LEU A 34 -6.72 -11.16 22.12
C LEU A 34 -6.72 -11.78 23.52
N LEU A 35 -6.09 -12.94 23.72
CA LEU A 35 -5.91 -13.56 25.03
C LEU A 35 -4.96 -12.74 25.92
N ILE A 36 -4.01 -11.99 25.36
CA ILE A 36 -3.16 -11.06 26.11
C ILE A 36 -4.00 -9.97 26.78
N GLY A 37 -5.09 -9.54 26.13
CA GLY A 37 -6.04 -8.58 26.69
C GLY A 37 -6.86 -9.11 27.87
N LYS A 38 -6.85 -10.43 28.13
CA LYS A 38 -7.49 -11.05 29.30
C LYS A 38 -6.55 -11.17 30.50
N ILE A 39 -5.28 -10.78 30.35
CA ILE A 39 -4.34 -10.75 31.47
C ILE A 39 -4.80 -9.63 32.43
N PRO A 40 -5.00 -9.89 33.73
CA PRO A 40 -5.60 -8.92 34.67
C PRO A 40 -4.89 -7.56 34.70
N SER A 41 -3.56 -7.55 34.61
CA SER A 41 -2.74 -6.33 34.59
C SER A 41 -3.01 -5.48 33.35
N VAL A 42 -3.16 -6.14 32.19
CA VAL A 42 -3.42 -5.47 30.91
C VAL A 42 -4.86 -4.98 30.87
N GLU A 43 -5.81 -5.83 31.26
CA GLU A 43 -7.22 -5.48 31.30
C GLU A 43 -7.49 -4.29 32.24
N ARG A 44 -6.85 -4.27 33.42
CA ARG A 44 -6.96 -3.17 34.38
C ARG A 44 -6.47 -1.84 33.79
N ASN A 45 -5.30 -1.82 33.15
CA ASN A 45 -4.77 -0.61 32.52
C ASN A 45 -5.70 -0.06 31.42
N PHE A 46 -6.30 -0.93 30.61
CA PHE A 46 -7.24 -0.50 29.57
C PHE A 46 -8.58 -0.02 30.15
N ARG A 47 -9.09 -0.70 31.20
CA ARG A 47 -10.29 -0.25 31.93
C ARG A 47 -10.09 1.11 32.59
N GLU A 48 -8.93 1.36 33.19
CA GLU A 48 -8.57 2.67 33.78
C GLU A 48 -8.53 3.79 32.72
N GLN A 49 -8.23 3.45 31.46
CA GLN A 49 -8.27 4.36 30.31
C GLN A 49 -9.66 4.46 29.64
N GLY A 50 -10.68 3.76 30.16
CA GLY A 50 -12.04 3.77 29.62
C GLY A 50 -12.20 3.11 28.25
N THR A 51 -11.28 2.22 27.84
CA THR A 51 -11.32 1.52 26.54
C THR A 51 -11.03 0.04 26.70
N SER A 52 -11.32 -0.79 25.70
CA SER A 52 -10.85 -2.18 25.65
C SER A 52 -9.62 -2.32 24.74
N LEU A 53 -8.80 -3.36 24.94
CA LEU A 53 -7.67 -3.66 24.04
C LEU A 53 -8.14 -3.83 22.58
N LYS A 54 -9.30 -4.47 22.38
CA LYS A 54 -9.88 -4.69 21.05
C LYS A 54 -10.31 -3.37 20.40
N GLU A 55 -10.90 -2.47 21.18
CA GLU A 55 -11.34 -1.17 20.70
C GLU A 55 -10.18 -0.23 20.41
N PHE A 56 -9.16 -0.22 21.27
CA PHE A 56 -7.90 0.47 21.02
C PHE A 56 -7.23 -0.04 19.74
N GLY A 57 -7.08 -1.36 19.60
CA GLY A 57 -6.48 -1.97 18.40
C GLY A 57 -7.28 -1.67 17.13
N ASN A 58 -8.61 -1.68 17.20
CA ASN A 58 -9.45 -1.27 16.07
C ASN A 58 -9.26 0.22 15.75
N LYS A 59 -9.28 1.11 16.74
CA LYS A 59 -9.08 2.55 16.50
C LYS A 59 -7.71 2.82 15.90
N PHE A 60 -6.66 2.23 16.48
CA PHE A 60 -5.28 2.32 15.99
C PHE A 60 -5.13 1.84 14.55
N TRP A 61 -5.79 0.74 14.18
CA TRP A 61 -5.68 0.22 12.81
C TRP A 61 -6.53 0.98 11.79
N THR A 62 -7.73 1.41 12.20
CA THR A 62 -8.78 1.87 11.27
C THR A 62 -8.84 3.38 11.10
N ASP A 63 -8.15 4.15 11.95
CA ASP A 63 -8.06 5.60 11.81
C ASP A 63 -7.55 5.99 10.41
N ARG A 64 -8.29 6.87 9.73
CA ARG A 64 -8.03 7.23 8.34
C ARG A 64 -7.02 8.35 8.16
N ARG A 65 -6.58 9.01 9.24
CA ARG A 65 -5.55 10.05 9.21
C ARG A 65 -4.22 9.50 9.72
N TYR A 66 -4.27 8.78 10.84
CA TYR A 66 -3.07 8.33 11.56
C TYR A 66 -3.04 6.82 11.83
N GLY A 67 -4.03 6.08 11.34
CA GLY A 67 -4.12 4.66 11.61
C GLY A 67 -3.10 3.84 10.85
N PHE A 68 -2.71 2.73 11.45
CA PHE A 68 -1.70 1.82 10.92
C PHE A 68 -2.08 1.27 9.53
N GLY A 69 -3.37 1.03 9.27
CA GLY A 69 -3.83 0.58 7.96
C GLY A 69 -3.59 1.60 6.83
N ILE A 70 -3.62 2.91 7.11
CA ILE A 70 -3.25 3.94 6.12
C ILE A 70 -1.76 3.90 5.83
N MET A 71 -0.94 3.74 6.86
CA MET A 71 0.51 3.62 6.71
C MET A 71 0.89 2.37 5.90
N ILE A 72 0.33 1.20 6.24
CA ILE A 72 0.55 -0.05 5.50
C ILE A 72 0.11 0.11 4.04
N SER A 73 -1.12 0.58 3.81
CA SER A 73 -1.63 0.71 2.44
C SER A 73 -0.85 1.73 1.62
N GLY A 74 -0.32 2.77 2.25
CA GLY A 74 0.55 3.75 1.61
C GLY A 74 1.95 3.22 1.29
N ALA A 75 2.54 2.47 2.22
CA ALA A 75 3.80 1.77 1.99
C ALA A 75 3.65 0.73 0.86
N ALA A 76 2.58 -0.07 0.88
CA ALA A 76 2.28 -1.04 -0.16
C ALA A 76 2.14 -0.38 -1.55
N LEU A 77 1.42 0.74 -1.65
CA LEU A 77 1.33 1.50 -2.90
C LEU A 77 2.72 1.94 -3.38
N THR A 78 3.54 2.48 -2.48
CA THR A 78 4.90 2.94 -2.80
C THR A 78 5.78 1.78 -3.29
N VAL A 79 5.67 0.60 -2.67
CA VAL A 79 6.38 -0.61 -3.09
C VAL A 79 5.93 -1.07 -4.48
N PHE A 80 4.62 -1.07 -4.78
CA PHE A 80 4.15 -1.40 -6.13
C PHE A 80 4.65 -0.41 -7.18
N LEU A 81 4.66 0.89 -6.88
CA LEU A 81 5.23 1.91 -7.78
C LEU A 81 6.74 1.71 -7.97
N PHE A 82 7.46 1.40 -6.90
CA PHE A 82 8.87 1.06 -6.95
C PHE A 82 9.13 -0.09 -7.92
N PHE A 83 8.36 -1.18 -7.84
CA PHE A 83 8.53 -2.32 -8.74
C PHE A 83 8.27 -1.99 -10.21
N VAL A 84 7.27 -1.14 -10.49
CA VAL A 84 7.01 -0.69 -11.86
C VAL A 84 8.19 0.15 -12.40
N ILE A 85 8.69 1.09 -11.60
CA ILE A 85 9.83 1.94 -11.96
C ILE A 85 11.11 1.10 -12.13
N TRP A 86 11.34 0.17 -11.21
CA TRP A 86 12.48 -0.75 -11.23
C TRP A 86 12.47 -1.62 -12.50
N ALA A 87 11.34 -2.26 -12.82
CA ALA A 87 11.23 -3.05 -14.04
C ALA A 87 11.43 -2.22 -15.31
N SER A 88 10.92 -0.97 -15.33
CA SER A 88 11.15 -0.03 -16.44
C SER A 88 12.62 0.34 -16.57
N PHE A 89 13.30 0.58 -15.44
CA PHE A 89 14.73 0.84 -15.39
C PHE A 89 15.53 -0.34 -15.97
N LEU A 90 15.22 -1.58 -15.57
CA LEU A 90 15.90 -2.77 -16.11
C LEU A 90 15.69 -2.94 -17.60
N PHE A 91 14.46 -2.70 -18.08
CA PHE A 91 14.15 -2.75 -19.50
C PHE A 91 14.98 -1.74 -20.30
N VAL A 92 15.05 -0.49 -19.84
CA VAL A 92 15.86 0.55 -20.48
C VAL A 92 17.35 0.23 -20.41
N ASN A 93 17.84 -0.23 -19.25
CA ASN A 93 19.25 -0.60 -19.08
C ASN A 93 19.65 -1.73 -20.05
N ARG A 94 18.80 -2.75 -20.22
CA ARG A 94 19.02 -3.82 -21.20
C ARG A 94 19.01 -3.30 -22.63
N LEU A 95 18.06 -2.44 -22.99
CA LEU A 95 17.96 -1.86 -24.33
C LEU A 95 19.19 -1.03 -24.71
N LEU A 96 19.86 -0.44 -23.72
CA LEU A 96 21.10 0.32 -23.91
C LEU A 96 22.38 -0.54 -23.80
N GLY A 97 22.27 -1.86 -23.64
CA GLY A 97 23.43 -2.75 -23.53
C GLY A 97 24.11 -2.75 -22.15
N TYR A 98 23.35 -2.52 -21.08
CA TYR A 98 23.81 -2.50 -19.68
C TYR A 98 24.85 -1.42 -19.34
N PRO A 99 24.64 -0.13 -19.68
CA PRO A 99 25.57 0.94 -19.34
C PRO A 99 25.66 1.19 -17.82
N LEU A 100 24.63 0.82 -17.06
CA LEU A 100 24.59 1.04 -15.62
C LEU A 100 24.88 -0.26 -14.86
N ASN A 101 25.90 -0.17 -14.00
CA ASN A 101 26.26 -1.23 -13.08
C ASN A 101 25.20 -1.41 -12.00
N PHE A 102 24.97 -2.66 -11.63
CA PHE A 102 24.09 -3.06 -10.54
C PHE A 102 24.73 -2.78 -9.18
N SER A 103 24.67 -1.52 -8.75
CA SER A 103 25.04 -1.08 -7.40
C SER A 103 23.78 -0.70 -6.59
N TRP A 104 23.94 -0.23 -5.35
CA TRP A 104 22.81 0.20 -4.53
C TRP A 104 22.16 1.51 -5.03
N HIS A 105 22.86 2.30 -5.85
CA HIS A 105 22.39 3.63 -6.29
C HIS A 105 21.12 3.58 -7.17
N PRO A 106 21.03 2.73 -8.23
CA PRO A 106 19.80 2.61 -9.02
C PRO A 106 18.58 2.20 -8.18
N PHE A 107 18.79 1.35 -7.18
CA PHE A 107 17.73 0.92 -6.28
C PHE A 107 17.20 2.09 -5.45
N VAL A 108 18.09 2.87 -4.82
CA VAL A 108 17.72 4.06 -4.04
C VAL A 108 17.07 5.13 -4.92
N PHE A 109 17.57 5.34 -6.14
CA PHE A 109 16.96 6.25 -7.10
C PHE A 109 15.51 5.85 -7.43
N CYS A 110 15.28 4.58 -7.78
CA CYS A 110 13.94 4.07 -8.10
C CYS A 110 13.00 4.20 -6.89
N PHE A 111 13.49 3.90 -5.68
CA PHE A 111 12.69 3.99 -4.46
C PHE A 111 12.35 5.45 -4.11
N ALA A 112 13.32 6.36 -4.19
CA ALA A 112 13.09 7.79 -3.98
C ALA A 112 12.07 8.33 -4.99
N TRP A 113 12.13 7.90 -6.24
CA TRP A 113 11.17 8.31 -7.27
C TRP A 113 9.77 7.75 -7.01
N ALA A 114 9.66 6.50 -6.58
CA ALA A 114 8.39 5.89 -6.20
C ALA A 114 7.74 6.64 -5.03
N TYR A 115 8.53 6.96 -4.00
CA TYR A 115 8.09 7.74 -2.86
C TYR A 115 7.66 9.15 -3.26
N PHE A 116 8.44 9.82 -4.13
CA PHE A 116 8.09 11.15 -4.62
C PHE A 116 6.75 11.16 -5.36
N ILE A 117 6.53 10.19 -6.26
CA ILE A 117 5.26 10.04 -6.98
C ILE A 117 4.11 9.76 -6.01
N SER A 118 4.28 8.82 -5.07
CA SER A 118 3.23 8.51 -4.10
C SER A 118 2.92 9.72 -3.21
N HIS A 119 3.93 10.46 -2.79
CA HIS A 119 3.76 11.69 -2.02
C HIS A 119 2.97 12.75 -2.80
N LEU A 120 3.39 13.12 -4.00
CA LEU A 120 2.75 14.19 -4.78
C LEU A 120 1.28 13.89 -5.13
N PHE A 121 0.97 12.65 -5.51
CA PHE A 121 -0.35 12.31 -6.03
C PHE A 121 -1.31 11.77 -4.96
N VAL A 122 -0.82 11.21 -3.85
CA VAL A 122 -1.68 10.55 -2.85
C VAL A 122 -1.62 11.25 -1.50
N PHE A 123 -0.43 11.54 -0.97
CA PHE A 123 -0.29 12.02 0.40
C PHE A 123 -0.32 13.54 0.54
N GLN A 124 0.12 14.28 -0.48
CA GLN A 124 0.19 15.74 -0.45
C GLN A 124 -1.19 16.33 -0.12
N ASN A 125 -1.25 17.22 0.88
CA ASN A 125 -2.48 17.91 1.31
C ASN A 125 -3.63 16.95 1.65
N GLU A 126 -3.32 15.74 2.13
CA GLU A 126 -4.32 14.71 2.50
C GLU A 126 -5.29 14.35 1.35
N LYS A 127 -4.84 14.44 0.09
CA LYS A 127 -5.65 14.13 -1.11
C LYS A 127 -6.37 12.78 -0.99
N TYR A 128 -5.68 11.75 -0.48
CA TYR A 128 -6.26 10.43 -0.27
C TYR A 128 -7.54 10.46 0.59
N ILE A 129 -7.64 11.31 1.61
CA ILE A 129 -8.86 11.43 2.45
C ILE A 129 -10.04 11.92 1.61
N LYS A 130 -9.81 12.94 0.77
CA LYS A 130 -10.84 13.47 -0.14
C LYS A 130 -11.32 12.40 -1.12
N TYR A 131 -10.39 11.64 -1.69
CA TYR A 131 -10.73 10.54 -2.60
C TYR A 131 -11.44 9.38 -1.90
N PHE A 132 -11.03 9.01 -0.69
CA PHE A 132 -11.68 7.96 0.10
C PHE A 132 -13.13 8.31 0.39
N LYS A 133 -13.42 9.57 0.79
CA LYS A 133 -14.80 10.07 0.96
C LYS A 133 -15.60 9.99 -0.35
N LYS A 134 -14.97 10.31 -1.48
CA LYS A 134 -15.61 10.22 -2.80
C LYS A 134 -15.92 8.76 -3.18
N PHE A 135 -15.00 7.84 -2.96
CA PHE A 135 -15.19 6.43 -3.32
C PHE A 135 -16.13 5.69 -2.37
N ASP A 136 -16.17 6.05 -1.09
CA ASP A 136 -17.14 5.51 -0.13
C ASP A 136 -18.60 5.83 -0.55
N LYS A 137 -18.85 6.98 -1.19
CA LYS A 137 -20.18 7.39 -1.68
C LYS A 137 -20.61 6.75 -3.01
N ARG A 138 -19.70 6.07 -3.72
CA ARG A 138 -20.00 5.46 -5.03
C ARG A 138 -20.84 4.19 -4.93
N SER A 139 -21.46 3.82 -6.04
CA SER A 139 -22.26 2.61 -6.19
C SER A 139 -21.45 1.33 -5.95
N LYS A 140 -22.13 0.23 -5.58
CA LYS A 140 -21.47 -1.08 -5.39
C LYS A 140 -20.80 -1.58 -6.68
N GLN A 141 -21.42 -1.33 -7.84
CA GLN A 141 -20.88 -1.74 -9.14
C GLN A 141 -19.56 -1.04 -9.46
N GLU A 142 -19.48 0.28 -9.27
CA GLU A 142 -18.23 1.03 -9.48
C GLU A 142 -17.13 0.58 -8.53
N LYS A 143 -17.46 0.35 -7.25
CA LYS A 143 -16.49 -0.18 -6.28
C LYS A 143 -15.94 -1.54 -6.70
N ARG A 144 -16.79 -2.43 -7.25
CA ARG A 144 -16.35 -3.73 -7.77
C ARG A 144 -15.44 -3.55 -8.99
N LYS A 145 -15.80 -2.67 -9.93
CA LYS A 145 -14.96 -2.35 -11.10
C LYS A 145 -13.57 -1.88 -10.67
N TYR A 146 -13.49 -0.94 -9.75
CA TYR A 146 -12.21 -0.43 -9.24
C TYR A 146 -11.43 -1.47 -8.43
N GLY A 147 -12.12 -2.33 -7.68
CA GLY A 147 -11.50 -3.47 -7.02
C GLY A 147 -10.84 -4.43 -8.01
N VAL A 148 -11.53 -4.80 -9.09
CA VAL A 148 -10.98 -5.67 -10.14
C VAL A 148 -9.80 -4.99 -10.85
N LEU A 149 -9.91 -3.70 -11.19
CA LEU A 149 -8.82 -2.97 -11.82
C LEU A 149 -7.58 -2.87 -10.92
N SER A 150 -7.77 -2.63 -9.62
CA SER A 150 -6.66 -2.55 -8.66
C SER A 150 -6.03 -3.93 -8.45
N LEU A 151 -6.83 -4.99 -8.43
CA LEU A 151 -6.33 -6.37 -8.35
C LEU A 151 -5.53 -6.72 -9.61
N ALA A 152 -6.04 -6.39 -10.80
CA ALA A 152 -5.33 -6.58 -12.05
C ALA A 152 -4.00 -5.81 -12.05
N PHE A 153 -3.98 -4.57 -11.59
CA PHE A 153 -2.72 -3.81 -11.45
C PHE A 153 -1.71 -4.50 -10.53
N VAL A 154 -2.13 -4.96 -9.35
CA VAL A 154 -1.24 -5.67 -8.42
C VAL A 154 -0.72 -6.96 -9.06
N ALA A 155 -1.60 -7.76 -9.67
CA ALA A 155 -1.22 -9.01 -10.33
C ALA A 155 -0.25 -8.77 -11.51
N SER A 156 -0.52 -7.75 -12.35
CA SER A 156 0.37 -7.35 -13.44
C SER A 156 1.71 -6.85 -12.92
N THR A 157 1.74 -6.13 -11.80
CA THR A 157 3.00 -5.68 -11.18
C THR A 157 3.82 -6.87 -10.69
N ILE A 158 3.19 -7.86 -10.04
CA ILE A 158 3.87 -9.08 -9.62
C ILE A 158 4.42 -9.85 -10.83
N ALA A 159 3.60 -10.04 -11.88
CA ALA A 159 4.05 -10.68 -13.11
C ALA A 159 5.21 -9.93 -13.77
N LEU A 160 5.18 -8.59 -13.75
CA LEU A 160 6.24 -7.74 -14.27
C LEU A 160 7.54 -7.92 -13.47
N VAL A 161 7.48 -7.98 -12.14
CA VAL A 161 8.65 -8.26 -11.29
C VAL A 161 9.24 -9.62 -11.63
N ILE A 162 8.41 -10.66 -11.74
CA ILE A 162 8.87 -12.01 -12.11
C ILE A 162 9.54 -11.98 -13.48
N TYR A 163 8.95 -11.30 -14.46
CA TYR A 163 9.54 -11.15 -15.78
C TYR A 163 10.86 -10.36 -15.75
N SER A 164 10.97 -9.37 -14.87
CA SER A 164 12.14 -8.49 -14.79
C SER A 164 13.45 -9.21 -14.43
N PHE A 165 13.38 -10.40 -13.81
CA PHE A 165 14.55 -11.25 -13.60
C PHE A 165 15.24 -11.67 -14.91
N ASN A 166 14.48 -11.80 -16.01
CA ASN A 166 15.05 -12.09 -17.33
C ASN A 166 15.73 -10.86 -17.97
N LEU A 167 15.61 -9.68 -17.37
CA LEU A 167 16.21 -8.42 -17.84
C LEU A 167 17.50 -8.09 -17.09
N LEU A 168 17.90 -8.93 -16.13
CA LEU A 168 19.14 -8.74 -15.37
C LEU A 168 20.36 -8.88 -16.30
N PRO A 169 21.41 -8.10 -16.07
CA PRO A 169 22.67 -8.29 -16.77
C PRO A 169 23.23 -9.69 -16.48
N PRO A 170 23.97 -10.29 -17.43
CA PRO A 170 24.69 -11.53 -17.17
C PRO A 170 25.61 -11.34 -15.95
N LEU A 171 25.61 -12.33 -15.05
CA LEU A 171 26.54 -12.34 -13.92
C LEU A 171 27.98 -12.39 -14.47
N PRO A 172 28.92 -11.64 -13.86
CA PRO A 172 30.32 -11.68 -14.24
C PRO A 172 30.94 -13.06 -14.04
#